data_AF-A0A9X4M6U9-F1
#
_entry.id   AF-A0A9X4M6U9-F1
#
_cell.length_a   1.000
_cell.length_b   1.000
_cell.length_c   1.000
_cell.angle_alpha   90.00
_cell.angle_beta   90.00
_cell.angle_gamma   90.00
#
_symmetry.space_group_name_H-M   'P 1'
#
loop_
_entity.id
_entity.type
_entity.pdbx_description
1 polymer ?
#
loop_
_entity_poly.entity_id
_entity_poly.type
_entity_poly.pdbx_seq_one_letter_code
_entity_poly.pdbx_strand_id
1 'polypeptide(L)'
;MDRLSKFQILAGLLVILSSIVIFLTAPEAIAAERRPVIPANGQPILSGNMHGSDWRSAAKESKQAYCQEAFAAFRGSAAQSYIISHNIQSLSPAGLCDRIDQYYSLEEYLDDRLGSAAAIAPILFADTPIGTKY
;
A
#
# COMPACT_ATOMS: atom_id res chain seq x y z
N MET A 1 -11.04 -31.53 -48.14
CA MET A 1 -11.53 -30.76 -46.98
C MET A 1 -10.96 -31.22 -45.62
N ASP A 2 -10.20 -32.33 -45.53
CA ASP A 2 -9.70 -32.86 -44.25
C ASP A 2 -8.46 -32.18 -43.64
N ARG A 3 -7.60 -31.53 -44.43
CA ARG A 3 -6.35 -30.95 -43.91
C ARG A 3 -6.56 -29.63 -43.16
N LEU A 4 -7.55 -28.84 -43.56
CA LEU A 4 -7.87 -27.55 -42.93
C LEU A 4 -8.48 -27.73 -41.53
N SER A 5 -9.39 -28.70 -41.38
CA SER A 5 -10.04 -29.02 -40.10
C SER A 5 -9.04 -29.55 -39.06
N LYS A 6 -8.12 -30.43 -39.46
CA LYS A 6 -7.06 -30.95 -38.59
C LYS A 6 -6.11 -29.85 -38.10
N PHE A 7 -5.80 -28.86 -38.95
CA PHE A 7 -4.95 -27.73 -38.60
C PHE A 7 -5.63 -26.81 -37.56
N GLN A 8 -6.93 -26.55 -37.70
CA GLN A 8 -7.69 -25.76 -36.73
C GLN A 8 -7.82 -26.45 -35.37
N ILE A 9 -8.00 -27.77 -35.35
CA ILE A 9 -8.05 -28.56 -34.10
C ILE A 9 -6.69 -28.53 -33.38
N LEU A 10 -5.58 -28.71 -34.13
CA LEU A 10 -4.22 -28.63 -33.58
C LEU A 10 -3.89 -27.23 -33.04
N ALA A 11 -4.27 -26.18 -33.77
CA ALA A 11 -4.07 -24.80 -33.33
C ALA A 11 -4.89 -24.49 -32.06
N GLY A 12 -6.15 -24.93 -31.99
CA GLY A 12 -6.98 -24.77 -30.80
C GLY A 12 -6.41 -25.51 -29.59
N LEU A 13 -5.91 -26.73 -29.76
CA LEU A 13 -5.30 -27.51 -28.70
C LEU A 13 -4.03 -26.83 -28.15
N LEU A 14 -3.23 -26.24 -29.04
CA LEU A 14 -1.98 -25.56 -28.69
C LEU A 14 -2.24 -24.26 -27.91
N VAL A 15 -3.31 -23.53 -28.21
CA VAL A 15 -3.75 -22.35 -27.44
C VAL A 15 -4.28 -22.74 -26.06
N ILE A 16 -5.00 -23.85 -25.96
CA ILE A 16 -5.50 -24.35 -24.66
C ILE A 16 -4.32 -24.78 -23.79
N LEU A 17 -3.37 -25.53 -24.34
CA LEU A 17 -2.15 -25.95 -23.65
C LEU A 17 -1.30 -24.77 -23.20
N SER A 18 -1.11 -23.75 -24.04
CA SER A 18 -0.33 -22.57 -23.65
C SER A 18 -1.02 -21.77 -22.54
N SER A 19 -2.35 -21.68 -22.56
CA SER A 19 -3.13 -20.98 -21.53
C SER A 19 -3.05 -21.69 -20.18
N ILE A 20 -3.07 -23.02 -20.17
CA ILE A 20 -2.94 -23.83 -18.93
C ILE A 20 -1.57 -23.61 -18.28
N VAL A 21 -0.49 -23.57 -19.08
CA VAL A 21 0.87 -23.34 -18.56
C VAL A 21 0.99 -21.94 -17.93
N ILE A 22 0.38 -20.91 -18.52
CA ILE A 22 0.41 -19.54 -17.97
C ILE A 22 -0.30 -19.48 -16.60
N PHE A 23 -1.42 -20.19 -16.44
CA PHE A 23 -2.13 -20.27 -15.16
C PHE A 23 -1.35 -21.06 -14.09
N LEU A 24 -0.63 -22.11 -14.50
CA LEU A 24 0.19 -22.93 -13.59
C LEU A 24 1.47 -22.22 -13.12
N THR A 25 1.99 -21.29 -13.91
CA THR A 25 3.20 -20.52 -13.57
C THR A 25 2.88 -19.13 -13.03
N ALA A 26 1.63 -18.86 -12.65
CA ALA A 26 1.31 -17.60 -11.99
C ALA A 26 2.17 -17.52 -10.72
N PRO A 27 3.10 -16.55 -10.62
CA PRO A 27 3.89 -16.39 -9.41
C PRO A 27 2.89 -16.07 -8.31
N GLU A 28 2.81 -16.94 -7.29
CA GLU A 28 2.12 -16.57 -6.05
C GLU A 28 2.75 -15.26 -5.60
N ALA A 29 1.94 -14.20 -5.53
CA ALA A 29 2.39 -12.94 -4.99
C ALA A 29 2.78 -13.25 -3.53
N ILE A 30 4.08 -13.37 -3.28
CA ILE A 30 4.63 -13.52 -1.95
C ILE A 30 4.38 -12.17 -1.28
N ALA A 31 3.18 -12.02 -0.71
CA ALA A 31 2.93 -11.06 0.34
C ALA A 31 3.86 -11.49 1.47
N ALA A 32 5.05 -10.89 1.51
CA ALA A 32 5.99 -11.11 2.60
C ALA A 32 5.21 -10.91 3.90
N GLU A 33 5.06 -11.97 4.69
CA GLU A 33 4.37 -11.93 5.97
C GLU A 33 5.20 -11.03 6.89
N ARG A 34 4.85 -9.74 6.90
CA ARG A 34 5.53 -8.76 7.73
C ARG A 34 5.03 -8.94 9.15
N ARG A 35 5.97 -9.27 10.03
CA ARG A 35 5.72 -9.33 11.46
C ARG A 35 5.36 -7.93 11.92
N PRO A 36 4.15 -7.68 12.44
CA PRO A 36 3.74 -6.35 12.85
C PRO A 36 4.74 -5.77 13.85
N VAL A 37 5.24 -4.57 13.59
CA VAL A 37 5.98 -3.80 14.60
C VAL A 37 5.05 -3.56 15.79
N ILE A 38 5.36 -4.21 16.92
CA ILE A 38 4.62 -4.03 18.17
C ILE A 38 5.18 -2.78 18.85
N PRO A 39 4.34 -1.79 19.20
CA PRO A 39 4.79 -0.62 19.92
C PRO A 39 5.32 -1.01 21.30
N ALA A 40 6.31 -0.24 21.78
CA ALA A 40 6.90 -0.47 23.09
C ALA A 40 5.86 -0.31 24.21
N ASN A 41 6.11 -0.96 25.35
CA ASN A 41 5.36 -0.77 26.60
C ASN A 41 3.86 -1.13 26.54
N GLY A 42 3.45 -2.05 25.65
CA GLY A 42 2.08 -2.55 25.60
C GLY A 42 1.05 -1.56 25.09
N GLN A 43 1.49 -0.53 24.36
CA GLN A 43 0.57 0.47 23.79
C GLN A 43 -0.35 -0.16 22.72
N PRO A 44 -1.55 0.43 22.48
CA PRO A 44 -2.49 -0.06 21.50
C PRO A 44 -1.87 -0.12 20.10
N ILE A 45 -2.09 -1.23 19.40
CA ILE A 45 -1.64 -1.44 18.02
C ILE A 45 -2.62 -0.73 17.08
N LEU A 46 -2.11 0.21 16.30
CA LEU A 46 -2.89 0.83 15.23
C LEU A 46 -3.04 -0.12 14.04
N SER A 47 -4.20 -0.07 13.37
CA SER A 47 -4.46 -0.85 12.17
C SER A 47 -5.10 0.01 11.09
N GLY A 48 -5.01 -0.43 9.83
CA GLY A 48 -5.58 0.32 8.71
C GLY A 48 -7.10 0.51 8.73
N ASN A 49 -7.82 -0.21 9.59
CA ASN A 49 -9.29 -0.09 9.74
C ASN A 49 -9.72 0.94 10.81
N MET A 50 -8.77 1.49 11.56
CA MET A 50 -9.02 2.57 12.51
C MET A 50 -9.20 3.91 11.80
N HIS A 51 -9.71 4.91 12.50
CA HIS A 51 -10.03 6.22 11.92
C HIS A 51 -9.15 7.35 12.48
N GLY A 52 -9.35 8.57 12.00
CA GLY A 52 -8.58 9.75 12.41
C GLY A 52 -8.65 10.05 13.90
N SER A 53 -9.78 9.78 14.56
CA SER A 53 -9.92 9.91 16.02
C SER A 53 -8.95 8.99 16.78
N ASP A 54 -8.85 7.73 16.34
CA ASP A 54 -7.94 6.75 16.93
C ASP A 54 -6.49 7.19 16.72
N TRP A 55 -6.16 7.65 15.52
CA TRP A 55 -4.84 8.20 15.19
C TRP A 55 -4.49 9.41 16.08
N ARG A 56 -5.38 10.39 16.23
CA ARG A 56 -5.12 11.58 17.05
C ARG A 56 -4.90 11.24 18.52
N SER A 57 -5.63 10.25 19.04
CA SER A 57 -5.52 9.79 20.43
C SER A 57 -4.32 8.87 20.70
N ALA A 58 -3.73 8.30 19.65
CA ALA A 58 -2.65 7.33 19.76
C ALA A 58 -1.35 7.96 20.25
N ALA A 59 -0.65 7.20 21.10
CA ALA A 59 0.69 7.55 21.55
C ALA A 59 1.70 7.50 20.41
N LYS A 60 2.80 8.26 20.58
CA LYS A 60 3.81 8.48 19.54
C LYS A 60 4.46 7.17 19.09
N GLU A 61 4.70 6.25 20.03
CA GLU A 61 5.33 4.97 19.74
C GLU A 61 4.41 4.07 18.90
N SER A 62 3.09 4.04 19.20
CA SER A 62 2.09 3.38 18.36
C SER A 62 2.03 3.92 16.94
N LYS A 63 2.05 5.25 16.78
CA LYS A 63 2.11 5.90 15.46
C LYS A 63 3.35 5.48 14.68
N GLN A 64 4.51 5.53 15.34
CA GLN A 64 5.79 5.20 14.72
C GLN A 64 5.87 3.73 14.28
N ALA A 65 5.36 2.81 15.10
CA ALA A 65 5.25 1.40 14.75
C ALA A 65 4.37 1.19 13.51
N TYR A 66 3.20 1.83 13.46
CA TYR A 66 2.31 1.78 12.31
C TYR A 66 2.97 2.33 11.04
N CYS A 67 3.62 3.50 11.11
CA CYS A 67 4.26 4.08 9.94
C CYS A 67 5.42 3.25 9.42
N GLN A 68 6.14 2.50 10.25
CA GLN A 68 7.18 1.58 9.77
C GLN A 68 6.59 0.48 8.89
N GLU A 69 5.52 -0.16 9.34
CA GLU A 69 4.78 -1.17 8.58
C GLU A 69 4.15 -0.59 7.31
N ALA A 70 3.41 0.50 7.46
CA ALA A 70 2.70 1.14 6.37
C ALA A 70 3.66 1.70 5.31
N PHE A 71 4.79 2.28 5.71
CA PHE A 71 5.82 2.75 4.79
C PHE A 71 6.42 1.61 3.98
N ALA A 72 6.72 0.48 4.63
CA ALA A 72 7.22 -0.68 3.92
C ALA A 72 6.18 -1.18 2.90
N ALA A 73 4.88 -1.11 3.22
CA ALA A 73 3.79 -1.50 2.31
C ALA A 73 3.68 -0.53 1.13
N PHE A 74 3.73 0.77 1.43
CA PHE A 74 3.75 1.84 0.45
C PHE A 74 4.91 1.70 -0.55
N ARG A 75 6.13 1.43 -0.07
CA ARG A 75 7.32 1.21 -0.92
C ARG A 75 7.22 -0.04 -1.81
N GLY A 76 6.46 -1.05 -1.40
CA GLY A 76 6.21 -2.26 -2.19
C GLY A 76 4.99 -2.16 -3.12
N SER A 77 4.22 -1.08 -3.05
CA SER A 77 3.00 -0.92 -3.82
C SER A 77 3.28 -0.49 -5.26
N ALA A 78 2.43 -0.93 -6.19
CA ALA A 78 2.49 -0.52 -7.60
C ALA A 78 2.34 1.01 -7.79
N ALA A 79 1.79 1.73 -6.80
CA ALA A 79 1.69 3.17 -6.82
C ALA A 79 3.07 3.85 -6.93
N GLN A 80 4.14 3.25 -6.41
CA GLN A 80 5.51 3.77 -6.55
C GLN A 80 5.97 3.86 -8.00
N SER A 81 5.53 2.94 -8.87
CA SER A 81 6.05 2.82 -10.24
C SER A 81 5.75 4.03 -11.12
N TYR A 82 4.80 4.88 -10.74
CA TYR A 82 4.37 6.05 -11.52
C TYR A 82 4.62 7.38 -10.80
N ILE A 83 5.20 7.36 -9.59
CA ILE A 83 5.41 8.56 -8.79
C ILE A 83 6.81 9.15 -9.08
N ILE A 84 6.83 10.28 -9.79
CA ILE A 84 8.06 11.00 -10.16
C ILE A 84 8.45 12.06 -9.10
N SER A 85 7.56 12.37 -8.15
CA SER A 85 7.84 13.39 -7.13
C SER A 85 8.99 12.98 -6.20
N HIS A 86 10.04 13.81 -6.16
CA HIS A 86 11.19 13.64 -5.29
C HIS A 86 10.78 13.51 -3.81
N ASN A 87 9.80 14.30 -3.36
CA ASN A 87 9.35 14.31 -1.97
C ASN A 87 8.65 13.02 -1.54
N ILE A 88 8.12 12.25 -2.51
CA ILE A 88 7.54 10.93 -2.25
C ILE A 88 8.63 9.85 -2.34
N GLN A 89 9.58 10.01 -3.28
CA GLN A 89 10.70 9.07 -3.43
C GLN A 89 11.66 9.10 -2.23
N SER A 90 11.88 10.28 -1.64
CA SER A 90 12.71 10.50 -0.45
C SER A 90 11.95 10.34 0.86
N LEU A 91 10.69 9.89 0.83
CA LEU A 91 9.87 9.72 2.03
C LEU A 91 10.50 8.69 2.97
N SER A 92 10.41 8.96 4.27
CA SER A 92 10.81 8.05 5.34
C SER A 92 9.60 7.60 6.16
N PRO A 93 9.71 6.57 7.02
CA PRO A 93 8.64 6.19 7.94
C PRO A 93 8.17 7.35 8.83
N ALA A 94 9.10 8.16 9.34
CA ALA A 94 8.75 9.34 10.14
C ALA A 94 8.01 10.39 9.30
N GLY A 95 8.48 10.64 8.07
CA GLY A 95 7.79 11.54 7.15
C GLY A 95 6.39 11.04 6.78
N LEU A 96 6.17 9.73 6.69
CA LEU A 96 4.82 9.17 6.50
C LEU A 96 3.90 9.51 7.69
N CYS A 97 4.39 9.39 8.93
CA CYS A 97 3.61 9.80 10.10
C CYS A 97 3.24 11.28 10.05
N ASP A 98 4.18 12.15 9.65
CA ASP A 98 3.91 13.58 9.53
C ASP A 98 2.84 13.87 8.47
N ARG A 99 2.85 13.12 7.35
CA ARG A 99 1.83 13.23 6.30
C ARG A 99 0.47 12.78 6.78
N ILE A 100 0.39 11.71 7.57
CA ILE A 100 -0.86 11.23 8.17
C ILE A 100 -1.36 12.21 9.24
N ASP A 101 -0.47 12.78 10.06
CA ASP A 101 -0.81 13.86 11.01
C ASP A 101 -1.37 15.09 10.29
N GLN A 102 -0.81 15.44 9.12
CA GLN A 102 -1.32 16.53 8.28
C GLN A 102 -2.68 16.18 7.66
N TYR A 103 -2.86 14.95 7.16
CA TYR A 103 -4.14 14.46 6.65
C TYR A 103 -5.24 14.59 7.70
N TYR A 104 -5.02 14.04 8.89
CA TYR A 104 -5.97 14.15 9.98
C TYR A 104 -5.90 15.46 10.75
N SER A 105 -5.20 16.49 10.29
CA SER A 105 -5.38 17.84 10.85
C SER A 105 -6.68 18.45 10.34
N LEU A 106 -7.08 18.10 9.12
CA LEU A 106 -8.32 18.53 8.49
C LEU A 106 -9.51 17.73 9.03
N GLU A 107 -10.56 18.41 9.50
CA GLU A 107 -11.72 17.76 10.12
C GLU A 107 -12.51 16.89 9.14
N GLU A 108 -12.55 17.26 7.86
CA GLU A 108 -13.27 16.50 6.81
C GLU A 108 -12.75 15.07 6.63
N TYR A 109 -11.51 14.80 7.06
CA TYR A 109 -10.87 13.50 6.90
C TYR A 109 -10.88 12.66 8.17
N LEU A 110 -11.47 13.12 9.28
CA LEU A 110 -11.44 12.37 10.55
C LEU A 110 -12.12 10.99 10.48
N ASP A 111 -13.13 10.86 9.64
CA ASP A 111 -13.89 9.61 9.45
C ASP A 111 -13.25 8.69 8.40
N ASP A 112 -12.12 9.08 7.82
CA ASP A 112 -11.39 8.22 6.88
C ASP A 112 -10.61 7.13 7.62
N ARG A 113 -10.43 6.00 6.94
CA ARG A 113 -9.63 4.89 7.43
C ARG A 113 -8.14 5.21 7.37
N LEU A 114 -7.42 4.82 8.40
CA LEU A 114 -5.98 4.99 8.54
C LEU A 114 -5.19 4.35 7.40
N GLY A 115 -5.63 3.20 6.88
CA GLY A 115 -5.01 2.59 5.71
C GLY A 115 -5.15 3.43 4.44
N SER A 116 -6.29 4.10 4.25
CA SER A 116 -6.52 5.03 3.15
C SER A 116 -5.64 6.27 3.30
N ALA A 117 -5.61 6.86 4.50
CA ALA A 117 -4.75 8.01 4.80
C ALA A 117 -3.27 7.69 4.53
N ALA A 118 -2.78 6.51 4.96
CA ALA A 118 -1.40 6.09 4.73
C ALA A 118 -1.05 5.91 3.24
N ALA A 119 -2.04 5.58 2.40
CA ALA A 119 -1.85 5.46 0.96
C ALA A 119 -1.90 6.81 0.21
N ILE A 120 -2.75 7.73 0.66
CA ILE A 120 -3.06 8.97 -0.07
C ILE A 120 -2.26 10.17 0.45
N ALA A 121 -2.06 10.29 1.76
CA ALA A 121 -1.42 11.45 2.37
C ALA A 121 -0.01 11.77 1.80
N PRO A 122 0.86 10.79 1.49
CA PRO A 122 2.14 11.06 0.83
C PRO A 122 1.99 11.80 -0.50
N ILE A 123 0.93 11.50 -1.26
CA ILE A 123 0.67 12.08 -2.57
C ILE A 123 0.01 13.44 -2.40
N LEU A 124 -1.04 13.51 -1.57
CA LEU A 124 -1.84 14.72 -1.38
C LEU A 124 -0.99 15.88 -0.85
N PHE A 125 -0.04 15.58 0.04
CA PHE A 125 0.80 16.59 0.69
C PHE A 125 2.24 16.61 0.18
N ALA A 126 2.53 15.98 -0.96
CA ALA A 126 3.89 15.84 -1.49
C ALA A 126 4.65 17.17 -1.57
N ASP A 127 3.96 18.26 -1.90
CA ASP A 127 4.53 19.59 -2.09
C ASP A 127 4.48 20.48 -0.84
N THR A 128 3.89 20.00 0.25
CA THR A 128 3.88 20.73 1.52
C THR A 128 5.10 20.41 2.36
N PRO A 129 5.69 21.38 3.09
CA PRO A 129 6.73 21.08 4.07
C PRO A 129 6.26 20.06 5.10
N ILE A 130 7.15 19.13 5.47
CA ILE A 130 6.89 18.14 6.51
C ILE A 130 6.63 18.85 7.85
N GLY A 131 5.61 18.40 8.59
CA GLY A 131 5.22 18.97 9.89
C GLY A 131 4.22 20.13 9.81
N THR A 132 3.76 20.51 8.61
CA THR A 132 2.67 21.49 8.45
C THR A 132 1.35 20.89 8.94
N LYS A 133 0.59 21.64 9.74
CA LYS A 133 -0.76 21.27 10.22
C LYS A 133 -1.75 22.37 9.85
N TYR A 134 -2.98 22.00 9.55
CA TYR A 134 -4.07 22.89 9.16
C TYR A 134 -5.16 22.95 10.22
#